data_AF-A0A8J7DEW6-F1
#
_entry.id   AF-A0A8J7DEW6-F1
#
_cell.length_a   1.000
_cell.length_b   1.000
_cell.length_c   1.000
_cell.angle_alpha   90.00
_cell.angle_beta   90.00
_cell.angle_gamma   90.00
#
_symmetry.space_group_name_H-M   'P 1'
#
loop_
_entity.id
_entity.type
_entity.pdbx_description
1 polymer ?
#
loop_
_entity_poly.entity_id
_entity_poly.type
_entity_poly.pdbx_seq_one_letter_code
_entity_poly.pdbx_strand_id
1 'polypeptide(L)'
;MRTYQLSTLIGLTTSVALSAIAPAQAATLNFDYDKLQFVTSRPIESNSFLGLNGLPSENQGFTPFYSSDPSAPNRGHREIGLNSRRDFPVFNNAPYYGTGRQGSPEEPNSGATRTTTLVSTNSFPTFSNYLTNNGIPLNDIGFVFGQKSDRDFSKTWSLGSDTLGKDWYGDPNTPLEERIYKANPDDVEIALYSGTTKFLDFGYSDFYSIIDYGSNISFDDDFESSFTDPLAATKVSGLDPLLEGLAEAFLSDVNAAGGGVQVVNENFGELDISFASGNGYDVLQIPYPMQIRAVALKTVPEASLSWGIFMFGVLVAVSRRKKQHNMDSKYNCDITCP
;
A
#
# COMPACT_ATOMS: atom_id res chain seq x y z
N MET A 1 -10.11 71.98 4.36
CA MET A 1 -8.78 71.33 4.25
C MET A 1 -8.94 69.87 4.65
N ARG A 2 -8.56 68.99 3.72
CA ARG A 2 -8.40 67.55 3.96
C ARG A 2 -7.28 67.33 4.97
N THR A 3 -7.46 66.38 5.88
CA THR A 3 -6.38 65.47 6.28
C THR A 3 -6.98 64.18 6.81
N TYR A 4 -6.65 63.12 6.09
CA TYR A 4 -7.08 61.75 6.27
C TYR A 4 -6.46 61.18 7.54
N GLN A 5 -7.25 60.47 8.35
CA GLN A 5 -6.69 59.50 9.29
C GLN A 5 -6.26 58.29 8.45
N LEU A 6 -4.96 58.13 8.26
CA LEU A 6 -4.36 56.88 7.81
C LEU A 6 -4.57 55.86 8.94
N SER A 7 -5.65 55.09 8.87
CA SER A 7 -5.70 53.81 9.57
C SER A 7 -4.79 52.86 8.79
N THR A 8 -3.62 52.59 9.36
CA THR A 8 -2.68 51.59 8.89
C THR A 8 -3.33 50.21 9.00
N LEU A 9 -4.08 49.80 7.98
CA LEU A 9 -4.41 48.39 7.76
C LEU A 9 -3.15 47.72 7.20
N ILE A 10 -2.21 47.39 8.08
CA ILE A 10 -1.26 46.32 7.79
C ILE A 10 -2.08 45.05 7.96
N GLY A 11 -2.74 44.63 6.88
CA GLY A 11 -3.18 43.27 6.74
C GLY A 11 -1.93 42.40 6.78
N LEU A 12 -1.59 41.89 7.96
CA LEU A 12 -0.81 40.67 8.08
C LEU A 12 -1.69 39.56 7.49
N THR A 13 -1.69 39.45 6.17
CA THR A 13 -1.79 38.15 5.54
C THR A 13 -0.53 37.42 5.97
N THR A 14 -0.60 36.71 7.08
CA THR A 14 0.26 35.56 7.31
C THR A 14 -0.05 34.59 6.16
N SER A 15 0.63 34.80 5.04
CA SER A 15 0.91 33.72 4.11
C SER A 15 1.77 32.75 4.92
N VAL A 16 1.10 31.83 5.61
CA VAL A 16 1.77 30.59 6.01
C VAL A 16 2.09 29.96 4.67
N ALA A 17 3.29 30.20 4.19
CA ALA A 17 3.91 29.27 3.28
C ALA A 17 3.95 27.97 4.08
N LEU A 18 2.93 27.13 3.89
CA LEU A 18 3.09 25.71 4.07
C LEU A 18 4.27 25.39 3.15
N SER A 19 5.47 25.31 3.74
CA SER A 19 6.42 24.33 3.27
C SER A 19 5.73 23.00 3.53
N ALA A 20 4.78 22.65 2.65
CA ALA A 20 4.62 21.26 2.32
C ALA A 20 6.05 20.86 1.96
N ILE A 21 6.67 20.09 2.85
CA ILE A 21 7.72 19.19 2.41
C ILE A 21 7.00 18.44 1.30
N ALA A 22 7.28 18.83 0.05
CA ALA A 22 6.79 18.09 -1.08
C ALA A 22 7.17 16.64 -0.74
N PRO A 23 6.24 15.67 -0.83
CA PRO A 23 6.66 14.28 -0.75
C PRO A 23 7.83 14.18 -1.71
N ALA A 24 8.98 13.73 -1.19
CA ALA A 24 10.28 13.79 -1.83
C ALA A 24 10.05 13.71 -3.32
N GLN A 25 10.34 14.82 -4.01
CA GLN A 25 10.13 14.97 -5.44
C GLN A 25 10.67 13.69 -6.04
N ALA A 26 9.79 12.80 -6.52
CA ALA A 26 10.20 11.50 -7.04
C ALA A 26 11.29 11.83 -8.05
N ALA A 27 12.56 11.57 -7.70
CA ALA A 27 13.61 11.79 -8.65
C ALA A 27 13.20 10.89 -9.80
N THR A 28 13.18 11.47 -11.00
CA THR A 28 12.69 10.90 -12.25
C THR A 28 13.55 9.72 -12.71
N LEU A 29 13.72 8.73 -11.83
CA LEU A 29 14.17 7.39 -12.09
C LEU A 29 12.89 6.59 -12.28
N ASN A 30 12.36 6.61 -13.50
CA ASN A 30 11.32 5.68 -13.88
C ASN A 30 11.97 4.30 -13.92
N PHE A 31 11.77 3.50 -12.88
CA PHE A 31 12.11 2.09 -12.93
C PHE A 31 11.15 1.36 -13.86
N ASP A 32 11.71 0.52 -14.73
CA ASP A 32 10.93 -0.30 -15.64
C ASP A 32 10.57 -1.62 -14.94
N TYR A 33 9.38 -1.66 -14.36
CA TYR A 33 8.87 -2.84 -13.66
C TYR A 33 8.66 -4.06 -14.57
N ASP A 34 8.73 -3.93 -15.89
CA ASP A 34 8.72 -5.08 -16.81
C ASP A 34 10.03 -5.88 -16.75
N LYS A 35 11.09 -5.33 -16.14
CA LYS A 35 12.35 -6.05 -15.87
C LYS A 35 12.26 -7.06 -14.73
N LEU A 36 11.23 -6.98 -13.89
CA LEU A 36 11.07 -7.91 -12.76
C LEU A 36 10.87 -9.34 -13.26
N GLN A 37 11.63 -10.27 -12.69
CA GLN A 37 11.67 -11.68 -13.08
C GLN A 37 10.90 -12.57 -12.10
N PHE A 38 10.81 -12.15 -10.83
CA PHE A 38 10.29 -13.00 -9.76
C PHE A 38 8.97 -12.50 -9.20
N VAL A 39 8.91 -11.24 -8.76
CA VAL A 39 7.69 -10.60 -8.30
C VAL A 39 6.79 -10.36 -9.51
N THR A 40 5.55 -10.84 -9.45
CA THR A 40 4.57 -10.69 -10.55
C THR A 40 3.64 -9.50 -10.36
N SER A 41 3.55 -8.96 -9.14
CA SER A 41 2.77 -7.76 -8.85
C SER A 41 3.49 -6.51 -9.36
N ARG A 42 2.73 -5.45 -9.61
CA ARG A 42 3.24 -4.18 -10.18
C ARG A 42 2.55 -3.00 -9.49
N PRO A 43 3.24 -1.90 -9.20
CA PRO A 43 2.59 -0.64 -8.86
C PRO A 43 1.63 -0.24 -9.98
N ILE A 44 0.41 0.13 -9.61
CA ILE A 44 -0.59 0.65 -10.51
C ILE A 44 -0.57 2.17 -10.37
N GLU A 45 -0.36 2.86 -11.48
CA GLU A 45 -0.46 4.32 -11.53
C GLU A 45 -1.88 4.77 -11.20
N SER A 46 -1.98 5.78 -10.33
CA SER A 46 -3.27 6.37 -9.96
C SER A 46 -3.16 7.85 -9.65
N ASN A 47 -4.11 8.63 -10.17
CA ASN A 47 -4.26 10.04 -9.81
C ASN A 47 -5.03 10.23 -8.50
N SER A 48 -5.60 9.15 -7.93
CA SER A 48 -6.28 9.15 -6.64
C SER A 48 -5.40 8.48 -5.62
N PHE A 49 -4.76 9.27 -4.77
CA PHE A 49 -3.88 8.75 -3.72
C PHE A 49 -3.90 9.59 -2.45
N LEU A 50 -3.62 8.94 -1.32
CA LEU A 50 -3.20 9.59 -0.09
C LEU A 50 -1.67 9.58 -0.06
N GLY A 51 -1.04 10.73 0.22
CA GLY A 51 0.41 10.82 0.42
C GLY A 51 0.72 10.83 1.91
N LEU A 52 1.57 9.90 2.34
CA LEU A 52 1.97 9.70 3.72
C LEU A 52 3.48 9.74 3.85
N ASN A 53 3.98 10.13 5.02
CA ASN A 53 5.39 10.14 5.32
C ASN A 53 5.64 9.60 6.73
N GLY A 54 6.74 8.87 6.90
CA GLY A 54 7.21 8.42 8.20
C GLY A 54 8.72 8.57 8.27
N LEU A 55 9.20 9.32 9.26
CA LEU A 55 10.62 9.58 9.45
C LEU A 55 11.11 8.95 10.76
N PRO A 56 12.31 8.34 10.79
CA PRO A 56 12.88 7.85 12.04
C PRO A 56 13.04 8.92 13.11
N SER A 57 13.38 10.15 12.73
CA SER A 57 13.39 11.30 13.66
C SER A 57 12.03 11.63 14.30
N GLU A 58 10.91 11.20 13.70
CA GLU A 58 9.54 11.40 14.21
C GLU A 58 8.95 10.14 14.88
N ASN A 59 9.80 9.16 15.20
CA ASN A 59 9.41 7.86 15.72
C ASN A 59 8.45 7.09 14.79
N GLN A 60 8.65 7.22 13.48
CA GLN A 60 7.90 6.57 12.41
C GLN A 60 8.90 5.95 11.43
N GLY A 61 8.41 5.38 10.33
CA GLY A 61 9.21 4.77 9.27
C GLY A 61 8.99 3.27 9.13
N PHE A 62 9.67 2.71 8.13
CA PHE A 62 9.72 1.29 7.86
C PHE A 62 10.89 0.66 8.60
N THR A 63 10.69 -0.59 8.99
CA THR A 63 11.58 -1.31 9.88
C THR A 63 11.84 -2.69 9.31
N PRO A 64 12.82 -2.82 8.39
CA PRO A 64 13.30 -4.11 7.98
C PRO A 64 14.26 -4.69 9.04
N PHE A 65 14.17 -5.99 9.27
CA PHE A 65 14.92 -6.66 10.34
C PHE A 65 15.26 -8.11 9.99
N TYR A 66 16.26 -8.64 10.68
CA TYR A 66 16.74 -10.01 10.52
C TYR A 66 17.36 -10.54 11.80
N SER A 67 17.50 -11.86 11.93
CA SER A 67 18.06 -12.44 13.16
C SER A 67 19.51 -12.02 13.37
N SER A 68 19.84 -11.60 14.60
CA SER A 68 21.22 -11.31 15.00
C SER A 68 22.08 -12.58 15.09
N ASP A 69 21.48 -13.78 15.11
CA ASP A 69 22.23 -15.05 15.10
C ASP A 69 22.76 -15.33 13.70
N PRO A 70 24.11 -15.40 13.53
CA PRO A 70 24.72 -15.58 12.23
C PRO A 70 24.36 -16.88 11.51
N SER A 71 23.89 -17.88 12.25
CA SER A 71 23.54 -19.22 11.77
C SER A 71 22.05 -19.41 11.56
N ALA A 72 21.23 -18.43 11.95
CA ALA A 72 19.80 -18.58 11.90
C ALA A 72 19.27 -18.52 10.45
N PRO A 73 18.25 -19.33 10.12
CA PRO A 73 17.68 -19.38 8.77
C PRO A 73 17.01 -18.06 8.34
N ASN A 74 16.63 -17.22 9.30
CA ASN A 74 15.97 -15.92 9.11
C ASN A 74 16.95 -14.73 9.27
N ARG A 75 18.25 -14.98 9.06
CA ARG A 75 19.29 -13.94 9.05
C ARG A 75 19.24 -13.02 7.82
N GLY A 76 18.48 -13.39 6.80
CA GLY A 76 18.55 -12.72 5.51
C GLY A 76 19.68 -13.28 4.65
N HIS A 77 20.03 -12.54 3.59
CA HIS A 77 21.05 -12.95 2.62
C HIS A 77 22.00 -11.80 2.32
N ARG A 78 23.17 -12.14 1.76
CA ARG A 78 24.04 -11.13 1.17
C ARG A 78 23.47 -10.73 -0.17
N GLU A 79 23.44 -9.43 -0.43
CA GLU A 79 22.99 -8.89 -1.71
C GLU A 79 23.94 -9.39 -2.81
N ILE A 80 23.36 -9.84 -3.93
CA ILE A 80 24.14 -10.45 -5.01
C ILE A 80 24.06 -9.69 -6.32
N GLY A 81 23.12 -8.75 -6.45
CA GLY A 81 22.96 -7.92 -7.64
C GLY A 81 24.27 -7.30 -8.13
N LEU A 82 24.40 -7.10 -9.44
CA LEU A 82 25.48 -6.30 -10.01
C LEU A 82 25.46 -4.91 -9.35
N ASN A 83 26.62 -4.35 -9.06
CA ASN A 83 26.77 -3.05 -8.40
C ASN A 83 26.25 -2.94 -6.96
N SER A 84 25.67 -4.00 -6.37
CA SER A 84 25.39 -4.02 -4.93
C SER A 84 26.68 -3.78 -4.15
N ARG A 85 26.60 -3.04 -3.04
CA ARG A 85 27.75 -2.61 -2.22
C ARG A 85 28.34 -3.75 -1.39
N ARG A 86 28.83 -4.78 -2.07
CA ARG A 86 29.39 -6.00 -1.45
C ARG A 86 30.66 -5.75 -0.65
N ASP A 87 31.32 -4.64 -0.93
CA ASP A 87 32.52 -4.13 -0.26
C ASP A 87 32.21 -3.46 1.09
N PHE A 88 30.94 -3.24 1.41
CA PHE A 88 30.51 -2.67 2.69
C PHE A 88 29.91 -3.75 3.63
N PRO A 89 30.73 -4.45 4.44
CA PRO A 89 30.32 -5.66 5.15
C PRO A 89 29.26 -5.44 6.24
N VAL A 90 28.99 -4.20 6.63
CA VAL A 90 27.93 -3.84 7.60
C VAL A 90 26.57 -3.68 6.93
N PHE A 91 26.52 -3.39 5.62
CA PHE A 91 25.28 -3.10 4.88
C PHE A 91 24.92 -4.15 3.83
N ASN A 92 25.84 -5.06 3.49
CA ASN A 92 25.58 -6.13 2.52
C ASN A 92 24.79 -7.31 3.11
N ASN A 93 23.76 -7.04 3.92
CA ASN A 93 22.84 -8.07 4.40
C ASN A 93 21.41 -7.57 4.21
N ALA A 94 20.74 -8.15 3.21
CA ALA A 94 19.33 -7.97 2.94
C ALA A 94 18.49 -8.49 4.10
N PRO A 95 17.67 -7.65 4.75
CA PRO A 95 16.78 -8.11 5.81
C PRO A 95 15.70 -9.05 5.27
N TYR A 96 15.29 -10.03 6.08
CA TYR A 96 14.30 -11.03 5.70
C TYR A 96 12.86 -10.64 6.06
N TYR A 97 12.67 -9.85 7.11
CA TYR A 97 11.37 -9.39 7.55
C TYR A 97 11.24 -7.87 7.43
N GLY A 98 9.99 -7.40 7.36
CA GLY A 98 9.65 -5.99 7.30
C GLY A 98 8.38 -5.71 8.10
N THR A 99 8.39 -4.62 8.84
CA THR A 99 7.25 -4.10 9.61
C THR A 99 7.33 -2.59 9.63
N GLY A 100 6.28 -1.92 10.05
CA GLY A 100 6.37 -0.53 10.45
C GLY A 100 6.95 -0.38 11.85
N ARG A 101 7.51 0.80 12.16
CA ARG A 101 8.22 1.03 13.42
C ARG A 101 7.42 0.74 14.68
N GLN A 102 6.09 0.87 14.63
CA GLN A 102 5.18 0.51 15.73
C GLN A 102 5.17 -0.98 16.05
N GLY A 103 5.49 -1.83 15.08
CA GLY A 103 5.61 -3.29 15.25
C GLY A 103 7.05 -3.76 15.32
N SER A 104 8.02 -2.87 15.58
CA SER A 104 9.45 -3.17 15.61
C SER A 104 9.85 -4.09 16.78
N PRO A 105 10.79 -5.04 16.61
CA PRO A 105 11.33 -5.85 17.70
C PRO A 105 12.30 -5.11 18.64
N GLU A 106 12.52 -3.82 18.45
CA GLU A 106 13.45 -2.98 19.23
C GLU A 106 13.34 -3.12 20.75
N GLU A 107 14.50 -3.13 21.42
CA GLU A 107 14.62 -3.07 22.87
C GLU A 107 15.56 -1.93 23.30
N PRO A 108 15.09 -0.94 24.09
CA PRO A 108 13.72 -0.79 24.57
C PRO A 108 12.73 -0.49 23.44
N ASN A 109 11.45 -0.85 23.65
CA ASN A 109 10.37 -0.58 22.70
C ASN A 109 10.37 0.90 22.26
N SER A 110 10.26 1.13 20.94
CA SER A 110 10.31 2.46 20.33
C SER A 110 9.21 3.40 20.81
N GLY A 111 8.07 2.88 21.27
CA GLY A 111 6.86 3.64 21.58
C GLY A 111 6.17 4.22 20.33
N ALA A 112 6.59 3.81 19.13
CA ALA A 112 5.96 4.23 17.89
C ALA A 112 4.51 3.71 17.83
N THR A 113 3.60 4.53 17.31
CA THR A 113 2.17 4.19 17.23
C THR A 113 1.70 3.91 15.80
N ARG A 114 2.52 4.26 14.81
CA ARG A 114 2.22 4.14 13.38
C ARG A 114 3.49 4.07 12.55
N THR A 115 3.35 3.59 11.32
CA THR A 115 4.43 3.50 10.33
C THR A 115 4.60 4.85 9.64
N THR A 116 3.51 5.48 9.24
CA THR A 116 3.52 6.78 8.56
C THR A 116 2.31 7.61 8.96
N THR A 117 2.38 8.90 8.67
CA THR A 117 1.34 9.88 8.91
C THR A 117 0.89 10.50 7.60
N LEU A 118 -0.42 10.75 7.46
CA LEU A 118 -0.97 11.42 6.29
C LEU A 118 -0.51 12.87 6.22
N VAL A 119 0.06 13.25 5.07
CA VAL A 119 0.58 14.60 4.80
C VAL A 119 -0.15 15.29 3.66
N SER A 120 -0.79 14.52 2.76
CA SER A 120 -1.52 15.08 1.63
C SER A 120 -2.61 14.13 1.12
N THR A 121 -3.60 14.70 0.44
CA THR A 121 -4.66 13.97 -0.24
C THR A 121 -4.74 14.44 -1.69
N ASN A 122 -4.78 13.53 -2.65
CA ASN A 122 -4.95 13.85 -4.06
C ASN A 122 -6.09 13.04 -4.67
N SER A 123 -7.05 13.73 -5.29
CA SER A 123 -8.26 13.13 -5.89
C SER A 123 -8.99 12.12 -4.99
N PHE A 124 -9.07 12.45 -3.70
CA PHE A 124 -9.91 11.80 -2.66
C PHE A 124 -10.96 12.82 -2.15
N PRO A 125 -11.86 13.30 -3.02
CA PRO A 125 -12.69 14.46 -2.71
C PRO A 125 -13.66 14.22 -1.55
N THR A 126 -14.22 13.02 -1.41
CA THR A 126 -15.17 12.73 -0.34
C THR A 126 -14.45 12.69 1.00
N PHE A 127 -13.34 11.96 1.07
CA PHE A 127 -12.50 11.85 2.26
C PHE A 127 -11.90 13.19 2.71
N SER A 128 -11.29 13.95 1.79
CA SER A 128 -10.68 15.26 2.12
C SER A 128 -11.71 16.28 2.59
N ASN A 129 -12.90 16.29 1.98
CA ASN A 129 -14.00 17.15 2.41
C ASN A 129 -14.49 16.73 3.80
N TYR A 130 -14.61 15.43 4.08
CA TYR A 130 -15.02 14.94 5.38
C TYR A 130 -14.03 15.34 6.49
N LEU A 131 -12.73 15.18 6.26
CA LEU A 131 -11.68 15.63 7.19
C LEU A 131 -11.81 17.13 7.48
N THR A 132 -11.93 17.94 6.41
CA THR A 132 -12.02 19.41 6.51
C THR A 132 -13.27 19.85 7.28
N ASN A 133 -14.44 19.30 6.92
CA ASN A 133 -15.72 19.70 7.51
C ASN A 133 -15.85 19.31 8.98
N ASN A 134 -15.14 18.27 9.42
CA ASN A 134 -15.15 17.81 10.80
C ASN A 134 -13.91 18.24 11.59
N GLY A 135 -13.02 19.06 11.00
CA GLY A 135 -11.82 19.56 11.68
C GLY A 135 -10.83 18.46 12.09
N ILE A 136 -10.78 17.36 11.35
CA ILE A 136 -9.83 16.26 11.59
C ILE A 136 -8.51 16.61 10.89
N PRO A 137 -7.41 16.85 11.63
CA PRO A 137 -6.12 17.15 11.02
C PRO A 137 -5.60 15.97 10.19
N LEU A 138 -4.88 16.25 9.10
CA LEU A 138 -4.26 15.17 8.29
C LEU A 138 -3.37 14.29 9.16
N ASN A 139 -2.55 14.90 10.03
CA ASN A 139 -1.62 14.17 10.87
C ASN A 139 -2.28 13.32 11.97
N ASP A 140 -3.59 13.43 12.17
CA ASP A 140 -4.33 12.50 13.01
C ASP A 140 -4.44 11.11 12.36
N ILE A 141 -4.44 11.07 11.02
CA ILE A 141 -4.52 9.85 10.23
C ILE A 141 -3.15 9.20 10.10
N GLY A 142 -3.03 7.97 10.60
CA GLY A 142 -1.81 7.16 10.55
C GLY A 142 -2.02 5.85 9.80
N PHE A 143 -0.98 5.41 9.10
CA PHE A 143 -0.92 4.08 8.50
C PHE A 143 -0.11 3.14 9.40
N VAL A 144 -0.63 1.93 9.56
CA VAL A 144 -0.03 0.85 10.35
C VAL A 144 0.13 -0.34 9.44
N PHE A 145 1.37 -0.83 9.34
CA PHE A 145 1.68 -2.17 8.83
C PHE A 145 2.49 -2.91 9.89
N GLY A 146 1.97 -4.00 10.44
CA GLY A 146 2.73 -4.77 11.42
C GLY A 146 1.89 -5.73 12.23
N GLN A 147 2.50 -6.28 13.27
CA GLN A 147 1.87 -7.24 14.16
C GLN A 147 0.63 -6.64 14.87
N LYS A 148 -0.46 -7.41 14.94
CA LYS A 148 -1.62 -7.09 15.78
C LYS A 148 -1.22 -7.11 17.26
N SER A 149 -1.74 -6.15 18.03
CA SER A 149 -1.33 -5.92 19.42
C SER A 149 -1.56 -7.09 20.38
N ASP A 150 -2.44 -8.04 20.06
CA ASP A 150 -2.75 -9.22 20.86
C ASP A 150 -1.90 -10.46 20.50
N ARG A 151 -0.93 -10.33 19.59
CA ARG A 151 -0.16 -11.46 19.05
C ARG A 151 1.24 -11.54 19.62
N ASP A 152 1.85 -12.72 19.47
CA ASP A 152 3.23 -13.00 19.88
C ASP A 152 4.21 -12.71 18.73
N PHE A 153 5.20 -11.85 18.99
CA PHE A 153 6.13 -11.38 17.95
C PHE A 153 6.89 -12.55 17.31
N SER A 154 7.35 -13.49 18.14
CA SER A 154 8.13 -14.65 17.68
C SER A 154 7.33 -15.60 16.79
N LYS A 155 5.98 -15.59 16.90
CA LYS A 155 5.09 -16.40 16.05
C LYS A 155 4.70 -15.68 14.77
N THR A 156 4.52 -14.37 14.86
CA THR A 156 4.09 -13.51 13.73
C THR A 156 5.08 -13.57 12.57
N TRP A 157 6.38 -13.59 12.89
CA TRP A 157 7.49 -13.50 11.94
C TRP A 157 8.29 -14.80 11.84
N SER A 158 7.65 -15.97 11.93
CA SER A 158 8.34 -17.28 11.86
C SER A 158 8.04 -18.00 10.55
N LEU A 159 8.67 -17.55 9.46
CA LEU A 159 8.33 -17.97 8.10
C LEU A 159 9.33 -18.97 7.49
N GLY A 160 10.29 -19.43 8.30
CA GLY A 160 11.33 -20.37 7.89
C GLY A 160 12.60 -19.66 7.42
N SER A 161 13.13 -20.11 6.28
CA SER A 161 14.44 -19.69 5.77
C SER A 161 14.33 -18.72 4.61
N ASP A 162 15.21 -17.73 4.61
CA ASP A 162 15.38 -16.80 3.50
C ASP A 162 15.96 -17.50 2.26
N THR A 163 15.10 -17.83 1.28
CA THR A 163 15.43 -18.77 0.20
C THR A 163 15.36 -18.12 -1.19
N LEU A 164 16.47 -18.17 -1.93
CA LEU A 164 16.55 -17.71 -3.33
C LEU A 164 15.55 -18.45 -4.23
N GLY A 165 14.81 -17.70 -5.05
CA GLY A 165 13.76 -18.20 -5.94
C GLY A 165 12.43 -18.52 -5.25
N LYS A 166 12.29 -18.19 -3.96
CA LYS A 166 11.05 -18.38 -3.18
C LYS A 166 10.66 -17.14 -2.37
N ASP A 167 11.63 -16.53 -1.70
CA ASP A 167 11.41 -15.37 -0.83
C ASP A 167 12.14 -14.13 -1.35
N TRP A 168 13.16 -14.33 -2.18
CA TRP A 168 13.85 -13.27 -2.90
C TRP A 168 14.45 -13.81 -4.22
N TYR A 169 14.88 -12.89 -5.08
CA TYR A 169 15.56 -13.16 -6.32
C TYR A 169 16.65 -12.12 -6.57
N GLY A 170 17.78 -12.54 -7.11
CA GLY A 170 18.85 -11.66 -7.58
C GLY A 170 19.70 -12.38 -8.62
N ASP A 171 20.26 -11.62 -9.55
CA ASP A 171 21.20 -12.12 -10.56
C ASP A 171 22.48 -11.27 -10.50
N PRO A 172 23.66 -11.86 -10.27
CA PRO A 172 24.92 -11.11 -10.22
C PRO A 172 25.31 -10.42 -11.54
N ASN A 173 24.61 -10.69 -12.64
CA ASN A 173 24.79 -10.05 -13.93
C ASN A 173 23.83 -8.88 -14.17
N THR A 174 22.87 -8.64 -13.28
CA THR A 174 21.91 -7.53 -13.37
C THR A 174 21.92 -6.73 -12.07
N PRO A 175 21.69 -5.41 -12.10
CA PRO A 175 21.66 -4.61 -10.87
C PRO A 175 20.38 -4.83 -10.04
N LEU A 176 19.51 -5.73 -10.45
CA LEU A 176 18.20 -5.94 -9.85
C LEU A 176 18.25 -6.97 -8.73
N GLU A 177 17.59 -6.64 -7.62
CA GLU A 177 17.22 -7.56 -6.56
C GLU A 177 15.74 -7.38 -6.19
N GLU A 178 15.05 -8.50 -5.97
CA GLU A 178 13.62 -8.55 -5.67
C GLU A 178 13.41 -9.34 -4.38
N ARG A 179 12.63 -8.80 -3.45
CA ARG A 179 12.39 -9.38 -2.13
C ARG A 179 10.90 -9.44 -1.82
N ILE A 180 10.48 -10.46 -1.10
CA ILE A 180 9.10 -10.64 -0.65
C ILE A 180 9.09 -10.71 0.88
N TYR A 181 8.63 -9.64 1.52
CA TYR A 181 8.37 -9.59 2.95
C TYR A 181 7.00 -10.22 3.23
N LYS A 182 7.05 -11.48 3.66
CA LYS A 182 5.87 -12.25 4.07
C LYS A 182 5.63 -12.07 5.57
N ALA A 183 4.42 -12.39 6.01
CA ALA A 183 4.06 -12.57 7.42
C ALA A 183 2.94 -13.61 7.56
N ASN A 184 2.64 -14.03 8.79
CA ASN A 184 1.40 -14.78 9.02
C ASN A 184 0.19 -13.83 8.87
N PRO A 185 -0.70 -14.02 7.88
CA PRO A 185 -1.82 -13.11 7.62
C PRO A 185 -2.76 -12.96 8.82
N ASP A 186 -2.85 -13.97 9.68
CA ASP A 186 -3.70 -13.91 10.87
C ASP A 186 -3.11 -13.03 11.98
N ASP A 187 -1.81 -12.80 11.97
CA ASP A 187 -1.09 -12.13 13.06
C ASP A 187 -0.68 -10.68 12.73
N VAL A 188 -0.78 -10.26 11.47
CA VAL A 188 -0.47 -8.87 11.04
C VAL A 188 -1.71 -8.12 10.56
N GLU A 189 -1.59 -6.80 10.48
CA GLU A 189 -2.58 -5.92 9.89
C GLU A 189 -1.94 -4.85 9.00
N ILE A 190 -2.71 -4.43 8.00
CA ILE A 190 -2.47 -3.25 7.18
C ILE A 190 -3.72 -2.37 7.33
N ALA A 191 -3.58 -1.19 7.90
CA ALA A 191 -4.74 -0.42 8.35
C ALA A 191 -4.50 1.10 8.40
N LEU A 192 -5.61 1.85 8.42
CA LEU A 192 -5.61 3.27 8.77
C LEU A 192 -6.25 3.49 10.13
N TYR A 193 -5.61 4.38 10.89
CA TYR A 193 -5.96 4.79 12.23
C TYR A 193 -6.21 6.30 12.28
N SER A 194 -7.17 6.74 13.09
CA SER A 194 -7.36 8.14 13.51
C SER A 194 -7.04 8.19 15.00
N GLY A 195 -6.00 8.94 15.37
CA GLY A 195 -5.38 8.86 16.69
C GLY A 195 -4.91 7.42 16.99
N THR A 196 -5.60 6.74 17.92
CA THR A 196 -5.36 5.35 18.31
C THR A 196 -6.44 4.38 17.87
N THR A 197 -7.45 4.84 17.13
CA THR A 197 -8.61 4.03 16.73
C THR A 197 -8.50 3.62 15.28
N LYS A 198 -8.46 2.31 15.03
CA LYS A 198 -8.52 1.73 13.68
C LYS A 198 -9.90 2.01 13.08
N PHE A 199 -9.94 2.62 11.89
CA PHE A 199 -11.20 2.88 11.18
C PHE A 199 -11.31 2.20 9.82
N LEU A 200 -10.18 1.79 9.23
CA LEU A 200 -10.12 0.99 8.01
C LEU A 200 -9.13 -0.17 8.16
N ASP A 201 -9.49 -1.30 7.57
CA ASP A 201 -8.70 -2.52 7.49
C ASP A 201 -8.54 -2.92 6.02
N PHE A 202 -7.31 -3.15 5.58
CA PHE A 202 -6.97 -3.54 4.21
C PHE A 202 -6.70 -5.03 4.07
N GLY A 203 -6.83 -5.82 5.15
CA GLY A 203 -6.51 -7.24 5.15
C GLY A 203 -5.01 -7.49 5.10
N TYR A 204 -4.59 -8.40 4.20
CA TYR A 204 -3.21 -8.83 4.09
C TYR A 204 -2.76 -8.90 2.62
N SER A 205 -1.54 -8.43 2.37
CA SER A 205 -0.73 -8.69 1.18
C SER A 205 0.70 -8.88 1.64
N ASP A 206 1.46 -9.67 0.90
CA ASP A 206 2.92 -9.61 0.98
C ASP A 206 3.37 -8.20 0.58
N PHE A 207 4.48 -7.74 1.16
CA PHE A 207 5.17 -6.53 0.71
C PHE A 207 6.32 -6.92 -0.21
N TYR A 208 6.29 -6.42 -1.43
CA TYR A 208 7.37 -6.57 -2.38
C TYR A 208 8.36 -5.43 -2.20
N SER A 209 9.66 -5.70 -2.23
CA SER A 209 10.71 -4.70 -2.23
C SER A 209 11.63 -4.95 -3.42
N ILE A 210 11.86 -3.91 -4.21
CA ILE A 210 12.66 -3.92 -5.43
C ILE A 210 13.80 -2.95 -5.22
N ILE A 211 15.02 -3.41 -5.51
CA ILE A 211 16.21 -2.59 -5.50
C ILE A 211 16.89 -2.73 -6.86
N ASP A 212 17.13 -1.62 -7.53
CA ASP A 212 17.99 -1.54 -8.71
C ASP A 212 19.23 -0.72 -8.32
N TYR A 213 20.38 -1.38 -8.16
CA TYR A 213 21.65 -0.75 -7.78
C TYR A 213 22.26 0.13 -8.88
N GLY A 214 21.55 0.31 -9.99
CA GLY A 214 21.95 1.21 -11.07
C GLY A 214 23.25 0.81 -11.75
N SER A 215 23.97 1.81 -12.25
CA SER A 215 25.13 1.60 -13.13
C SER A 215 26.48 1.55 -12.41
N ASN A 216 26.56 2.13 -11.21
CA ASN A 216 27.78 2.21 -10.41
C ASN A 216 27.51 1.74 -8.97
N ILE A 217 28.57 1.44 -8.24
CA ILE A 217 28.50 1.07 -6.82
C ILE A 217 28.25 2.34 -5.97
N SER A 218 27.04 2.92 -6.06
CA SER A 218 26.67 4.20 -5.43
C SER A 218 25.24 4.19 -4.91
N PHE A 219 25.04 4.59 -3.64
CA PHE A 219 23.69 4.77 -3.09
C PHE A 219 22.86 5.80 -3.86
N ASP A 220 23.51 6.80 -4.47
CA ASP A 220 22.82 7.80 -5.30
C ASP A 220 22.33 7.25 -6.64
N ASP A 221 22.83 6.08 -7.06
CA ASP A 221 22.39 5.38 -8.27
C ASP A 221 21.26 4.37 -7.96
N ASP A 222 21.01 4.08 -6.68
CA ASP A 222 20.05 3.07 -6.26
C ASP A 222 18.62 3.59 -6.46
N PHE A 223 17.78 2.76 -7.08
CA PHE A 223 16.33 2.92 -7.04
C PHE A 223 15.75 1.88 -6.11
N GLU A 224 14.97 2.34 -5.13
CA GLU A 224 14.24 1.48 -4.23
C GLU A 224 12.74 1.68 -4.38
N SER A 225 11.99 0.58 -4.36
CA SER A 225 10.54 0.61 -4.32
C SER A 225 10.01 -0.48 -3.42
N SER A 226 8.90 -0.20 -2.75
CA SER A 226 8.10 -1.23 -2.11
C SER A 226 6.62 -1.07 -2.39
N PHE A 227 5.91 -2.18 -2.55
CA PHE A 227 4.49 -2.14 -2.84
C PHE A 227 3.77 -3.44 -2.45
N THR A 228 2.45 -3.38 -2.39
CA THR A 228 1.58 -4.54 -2.16
C THR A 228 0.87 -4.95 -3.44
N ASP A 229 0.18 -6.10 -3.41
CA ASP A 229 -0.94 -6.32 -4.31
C ASP A 229 -2.08 -5.32 -4.03
N PRO A 230 -3.00 -5.10 -4.98
CA PRO A 230 -4.25 -4.39 -4.70
C PRO A 230 -5.06 -5.11 -3.61
N LEU A 231 -5.36 -4.38 -2.55
CA LEU A 231 -6.08 -4.82 -1.36
C LEU A 231 -7.51 -4.27 -1.35
N ALA A 232 -8.45 -5.05 -0.81
CA ALA A 232 -9.79 -4.54 -0.55
C ALA A 232 -9.78 -3.72 0.75
N ALA A 233 -10.42 -2.57 0.75
CA ALA A 233 -10.59 -1.76 1.95
C ALA A 233 -11.94 -2.05 2.62
N THR A 234 -11.93 -2.25 3.94
CA THR A 234 -13.13 -2.49 4.74
C THR A 234 -13.20 -1.56 5.93
N LYS A 235 -14.39 -1.05 6.23
CA LYS A 235 -14.65 -0.24 7.43
C LYS A 235 -14.71 -1.16 8.66
N VAL A 236 -14.12 -0.72 9.77
CA VAL A 236 -14.23 -1.43 11.06
C VAL A 236 -15.66 -1.32 11.60
N SER A 237 -16.18 -2.40 12.19
CA SER A 237 -17.53 -2.43 12.79
C SER A 237 -17.57 -1.71 14.14
N GLY A 238 -18.70 -1.06 14.45
CA GLY A 238 -18.93 -0.46 15.78
C GLY A 238 -18.15 0.83 16.03
N LEU A 239 -17.74 1.52 14.97
CA LEU A 239 -17.17 2.86 15.05
C LEU A 239 -18.20 3.85 15.58
N ASP A 240 -17.74 4.91 16.25
CA ASP A 240 -18.59 6.06 16.52
C ASP A 240 -19.00 6.75 15.20
N PRO A 241 -20.05 7.59 15.21
CA PRO A 241 -20.55 8.21 13.99
C PRO A 241 -19.51 9.08 13.23
N LEU A 242 -18.53 9.65 13.94
CA LEU A 242 -17.51 10.49 13.31
C LEU A 242 -16.55 9.63 12.49
N LEU A 243 -16.01 8.56 13.08
CA LEU A 243 -15.10 7.63 12.40
C LEU A 243 -15.81 6.75 11.37
N GLU A 244 -17.08 6.43 11.61
CA GLU A 244 -17.92 5.74 10.64
C GLU A 244 -18.06 6.56 9.34
N GLY A 245 -18.43 7.83 9.45
CA GLY A 245 -18.52 8.70 8.28
C GLY A 245 -17.15 8.96 7.61
N LEU A 246 -16.07 8.99 8.38
CA LEU A 246 -14.71 9.10 7.83
C LEU A 246 -14.34 7.88 6.98
N ALA A 247 -14.61 6.68 7.48
CA ALA A 247 -14.37 5.44 6.75
C ALA A 247 -15.26 5.34 5.50
N GLU A 248 -16.54 5.73 5.60
CA GLU A 248 -17.44 5.75 4.44
C GLU A 248 -17.01 6.74 3.37
N ALA A 249 -16.52 7.91 3.76
CA ALA A 249 -15.97 8.89 2.84
C ALA A 249 -14.75 8.34 2.07
N PHE A 250 -13.83 7.67 2.77
CA PHE A 250 -12.70 6.99 2.14
C PHE A 250 -13.16 5.89 1.16
N LEU A 251 -14.06 5.02 1.61
CA LEU A 251 -14.55 3.91 0.79
C LEU A 251 -15.34 4.39 -0.44
N SER A 252 -16.03 5.53 -0.35
CA SER A 252 -16.70 6.15 -1.50
C SER A 252 -15.70 6.48 -2.61
N ASP A 253 -14.57 7.10 -2.26
CA ASP A 253 -13.53 7.46 -3.23
C ASP A 253 -12.81 6.20 -3.78
N VAL A 254 -12.53 5.20 -2.93
CA VAL A 254 -11.94 3.92 -3.35
C VAL A 254 -12.87 3.15 -4.30
N ASN A 255 -14.17 3.09 -4.00
CA ASN A 255 -15.15 2.44 -4.87
C ASN A 255 -15.25 3.12 -6.23
N ALA A 256 -15.16 4.45 -6.27
CA ALA A 256 -15.13 5.20 -7.53
C ALA A 256 -13.89 4.88 -8.40
N ALA A 257 -12.77 4.48 -7.78
CA ALA A 257 -11.53 4.08 -8.45
C ALA A 257 -11.43 2.58 -8.79
N GLY A 258 -12.48 1.79 -8.52
CA GLY A 258 -12.51 0.36 -8.82
C GLY A 258 -12.36 -0.56 -7.59
N GLY A 259 -12.49 -0.02 -6.38
CA GLY A 259 -12.74 -0.79 -5.16
C GLY A 259 -11.50 -1.31 -4.42
N GLY A 260 -10.29 -1.00 -4.90
CA GLY A 260 -9.04 -1.46 -4.31
C GLY A 260 -8.13 -0.33 -3.85
N VAL A 261 -7.20 -0.66 -2.97
CA VAL A 261 -6.10 0.21 -2.55
C VAL A 261 -4.78 -0.51 -2.75
N GLN A 262 -3.74 0.22 -3.12
CA GLN A 262 -2.38 -0.32 -3.19
C GLN A 262 -1.45 0.58 -2.40
N VAL A 263 -0.65 -0.01 -1.51
CA VAL A 263 0.43 0.69 -0.84
C VAL A 263 1.62 0.71 -1.79
N VAL A 264 2.17 1.89 -2.06
CA VAL A 264 3.31 2.07 -2.96
C VAL A 264 4.27 3.10 -2.35
N ASN A 265 5.53 2.74 -2.25
CA ASN A 265 6.66 3.62 -1.96
C ASN A 265 7.65 3.46 -3.11
N GLU A 266 8.08 4.58 -3.67
CA GLU A 266 8.99 4.65 -4.81
C GLU A 266 9.99 5.76 -4.53
N ASN A 267 11.27 5.40 -4.62
CA ASN A 267 12.40 6.31 -4.57
C ASN A 267 12.37 7.24 -3.36
N PHE A 268 12.66 6.69 -2.18
CA PHE A 268 12.86 7.52 -1.00
C PHE A 268 14.18 8.30 -1.16
N GLY A 269 14.12 9.60 -0.90
CA GLY A 269 15.29 10.49 -0.98
C GLY A 269 16.31 10.23 0.15
N GLU A 270 16.66 11.28 0.90
CA GLU A 270 17.71 11.21 1.92
C GLU A 270 17.59 10.01 2.89
N LEU A 271 18.72 9.34 3.09
CA LEU A 271 18.91 8.22 4.01
C LEU A 271 18.99 8.71 5.46
N ASP A 272 17.85 9.05 6.08
CA ASP A 272 17.77 9.12 7.56
C ASP A 272 17.67 7.69 8.12
N ILE A 273 18.80 6.97 8.07
CA ILE A 273 18.88 5.57 8.55
C ILE A 273 19.39 5.54 9.98
N SER A 274 18.66 4.86 10.86
CA SER A 274 19.13 4.51 12.20
C SER A 274 19.13 2.99 12.42
N PHE A 275 19.99 2.56 13.34
CA PHE A 275 20.17 1.15 13.69
C PHE A 275 19.69 0.91 15.11
N ALA A 276 19.05 -0.23 15.31
CA ALA A 276 18.66 -0.70 16.61
C ALA A 276 18.78 -2.23 16.67
N SER A 277 18.56 -2.79 17.86
CA SER A 277 18.44 -4.23 18.04
C SER A 277 17.47 -4.52 19.17
N GLY A 278 16.93 -5.73 19.18
CA GLY A 278 15.98 -6.15 20.20
C GLY A 278 15.38 -7.52 19.90
N ASN A 279 15.01 -8.24 20.96
CA ASN A 279 14.35 -9.55 20.85
C ASN A 279 15.06 -10.59 19.95
N GLY A 280 16.39 -10.49 19.83
CA GLY A 280 17.22 -11.38 18.99
C GLY A 280 17.31 -10.98 17.51
N TYR A 281 16.90 -9.76 17.18
CA TYR A 281 16.92 -9.19 15.83
C TYR A 281 17.76 -7.92 15.77
N ASP A 282 18.46 -7.76 14.65
CA ASP A 282 19.07 -6.50 14.22
C ASP A 282 18.07 -5.77 13.32
N VAL A 283 17.99 -4.45 13.49
CA VAL A 283 16.92 -3.62 12.96
C VAL A 283 17.51 -2.42 12.24
N LEU A 284 17.01 -2.15 11.03
CA LEU A 284 17.21 -0.87 10.36
C LEU A 284 15.91 -0.07 10.48
N GLN A 285 16.04 1.23 10.67
CA GLN A 285 14.94 2.17 10.63
C GLN A 285 15.17 3.09 9.46
N ILE A 286 14.23 3.12 8.54
CA ILE A 286 14.36 3.91 7.32
C ILE A 286 13.12 4.78 7.12
N PRO A 287 13.26 5.93 6.44
CA PRO A 287 12.12 6.73 6.02
C PRO A 287 11.15 5.91 5.17
N TYR A 288 9.87 6.22 5.27
CA TYR A 288 8.85 5.57 4.46
C TYR A 288 7.87 6.58 3.83
N PRO A 289 8.33 7.36 2.84
CA PRO A 289 7.43 8.21 2.05
C PRO A 289 6.59 7.32 1.13
N MET A 290 5.30 7.18 1.40
CA MET A 290 4.44 6.24 0.70
C MET A 290 3.15 6.89 0.19
N GLN A 291 2.52 6.20 -0.74
CA GLN A 291 1.19 6.48 -1.24
C GLN A 291 0.27 5.31 -0.93
N ILE A 292 -0.98 5.62 -0.58
CA ILE A 292 -2.10 4.68 -0.68
C ILE A 292 -2.88 5.08 -1.92
N ARG A 293 -2.68 4.34 -3.02
CA ARG A 293 -3.32 4.59 -4.32
C ARG A 293 -4.66 3.88 -4.37
N ALA A 294 -5.72 4.60 -4.78
CA ALA A 294 -6.99 3.98 -5.10
C ALA A 294 -6.92 3.39 -6.51
N VAL A 295 -7.21 2.11 -6.66
CA VAL A 295 -6.99 1.32 -7.88
C VAL A 295 -8.12 0.32 -8.08
N ALA A 296 -8.22 -0.26 -9.27
CA ALA A 296 -9.12 -1.38 -9.48
C ALA A 296 -8.59 -2.63 -8.77
N LEU A 297 -9.44 -3.31 -7.99
CA LEU A 297 -9.16 -4.70 -7.62
C LEU A 297 -9.09 -5.50 -8.92
N LYS A 298 -7.96 -6.19 -9.14
CA LYS A 298 -7.59 -6.96 -10.34
C LYS A 298 -8.84 -7.39 -11.10
N THR A 299 -9.04 -6.79 -12.28
CA THR A 299 -10.25 -6.89 -13.11
C THR A 299 -11.06 -8.16 -12.84
N VAL A 300 -12.20 -8.05 -12.17
CA VAL A 300 -13.36 -8.81 -12.65
C VAL A 300 -13.41 -8.43 -14.12
N PRO A 301 -13.27 -9.37 -15.08
CA PRO A 301 -13.40 -9.03 -16.48
C PRO A 301 -14.66 -8.19 -16.57
N GLU A 302 -14.58 -6.98 -17.16
CA GLU A 302 -15.78 -6.22 -17.49
C GLU A 302 -16.80 -7.23 -17.96
N ALA A 303 -17.99 -7.26 -17.33
CA ALA A 303 -19.01 -8.24 -17.64
C ALA A 303 -19.15 -8.23 -19.16
N SER A 304 -18.55 -9.23 -19.80
CA SER A 304 -18.19 -9.06 -21.19
C SER A 304 -19.51 -8.94 -21.93
N LEU A 305 -19.62 -7.93 -22.79
CA LEU A 305 -20.81 -7.69 -23.63
C LEU A 305 -21.31 -8.99 -24.31
N SER A 306 -20.46 -10.00 -24.46
CA SER A 306 -20.78 -11.36 -24.86
C SER A 306 -21.78 -12.09 -23.96
N TRP A 307 -21.74 -11.96 -22.62
CA TRP A 307 -22.77 -12.55 -21.73
C TRP A 307 -24.11 -11.81 -21.82
N GLY A 308 -24.08 -10.48 -21.98
CA GLY A 308 -25.27 -9.68 -22.25
C GLY A 308 -25.96 -10.08 -23.56
N ILE A 309 -25.18 -10.29 -24.62
CA ILE A 309 -25.69 -10.75 -25.93
C ILE A 309 -26.18 -12.20 -25.86
N PHE A 310 -25.54 -13.09 -25.10
CA PHE A 310 -26.02 -14.46 -24.90
C PHE A 310 -27.38 -14.49 -24.16
N MET A 311 -27.55 -13.66 -23.12
CA MET A 311 -28.82 -13.55 -22.40
C MET A 311 -29.95 -13.00 -23.29
N PHE A 312 -29.68 -12.00 -24.13
CA PHE A 312 -30.66 -11.55 -25.13
C PHE A 312 -30.95 -12.62 -26.20
N GLY A 313 -29.94 -13.35 -26.68
CA GLY A 313 -30.10 -14.44 -27.64
C GLY A 313 -30.97 -15.58 -27.12
N VAL A 314 -30.79 -15.98 -25.85
CA VAL A 314 -31.60 -17.01 -25.18
C VAL A 314 -33.04 -16.54 -24.98
N LEU A 315 -33.28 -15.29 -24.57
CA LEU A 315 -34.64 -14.74 -24.43
C LEU A 315 -35.38 -14.64 -25.77
N VAL A 316 -34.69 -14.28 -26.86
CA VAL A 316 -35.28 -14.28 -28.22
C VAL A 316 -35.56 -15.71 -28.71
N ALA A 317 -34.69 -16.68 -28.43
CA ALA A 317 -34.91 -18.07 -28.82
C ALA A 317 -36.07 -18.72 -28.03
N VAL A 318 -36.17 -18.47 -26.72
CA VAL A 318 -37.24 -18.97 -25.87
C VAL A 318 -38.60 -18.34 -26.25
N SER A 319 -38.65 -17.03 -26.51
CA SER A 319 -39.88 -16.37 -26.96
C SER A 319 -40.35 -16.85 -28.34
N ARG A 320 -39.42 -17.15 -29.28
CA ARG A 320 -39.75 -17.76 -30.58
C ARG A 320 -40.25 -19.20 -30.44
N ARG A 321 -39.62 -20.03 -29.59
CA ARG A 321 -40.09 -21.41 -29.31
C ARG A 321 -41.47 -21.42 -28.65
N LYS A 322 -41.74 -20.51 -27.70
CA LYS A 322 -43.06 -20.40 -27.05
C LYS A 322 -44.15 -19.98 -28.03
N LYS A 323 -43.81 -19.14 -29.02
CA LYS A 323 -44.74 -18.73 -30.09
C LYS A 323 -45.01 -19.86 -31.09
N GLN A 324 -44.02 -20.68 -31.43
CA GLN A 324 -44.19 -21.87 -32.27
C GLN A 324 -45.00 -22.96 -31.55
N HIS A 325 -44.71 -23.24 -30.28
CA HIS A 325 -45.44 -24.25 -29.51
C HIS A 325 -46.92 -23.86 -29.27
N ASN A 326 -47.23 -22.56 -29.16
CA ASN A 326 -48.61 -22.07 -29.10
C ASN A 326 -49.31 -22.06 -30.47
N MET A 327 -48.57 -22.08 -31.58
CA MET A 327 -49.13 -22.29 -32.91
C MET A 327 -49.39 -23.78 -33.16
N ASP A 328 -48.46 -24.67 -32.81
CA ASP A 328 -48.62 -26.12 -32.97
C ASP A 328 -49.73 -26.68 -32.05
N SER A 329 -49.89 -26.12 -30.84
CA SER A 329 -51.02 -26.44 -29.95
C SER A 329 -52.39 -25.99 -30.49
N LYS A 330 -52.44 -25.05 -31.44
CA LYS A 330 -53.70 -24.61 -32.07
C LYS A 330 -54.09 -25.45 -33.29
N TYR A 331 -53.18 -26.28 -33.82
CA TYR A 331 -53.42 -27.11 -35.00
C TYR A 331 -53.66 -28.60 -34.69
N ASN A 332 -53.69 -29.00 -33.41
CA ASN A 332 -53.96 -30.39 -33.00
C ASN A 332 -55.36 -30.63 -32.40
N CYS A 333 -56.29 -29.70 -32.59
CA CYS A 333 -57.73 -29.96 -32.46
C CYS A 333 -58.35 -29.93 -33.85
N ASP A 334 -58.10 -30.96 -34.65
CA ASP A 334 -59.06 -31.47 -35.63
C ASP A 334 -58.50 -32.77 -36.19
N ILE A 335 -59.41 -33.71 -36.48
CA ILE A 335 -59.20 -35.03 -37.12
C ILE A 335 -58.98 -36.18 -36.13
N THR A 336 -60.09 -36.69 -35.57
CA THR A 336 -60.64 -38.01 -35.98
C THR A 336 -61.97 -38.30 -35.25
N CYS A 337 -63.07 -38.29 -35.99
CA CYS A 337 -64.24 -39.17 -35.82
C CYS A 337 -64.38 -39.94 -37.14
N PRO A 338 -64.67 -41.24 -37.09
CA PRO A 338 -66.07 -41.69 -37.12
C PRO A 338 -66.54 -42.33 -35.82
#